data_AF-A0A7J6QSZ1-F1
#
_entry.id   AF-A0A7J6QSZ1-F1
#
_cell.length_a   1.000
_cell.length_b   1.000
_cell.length_c   1.000
_cell.angle_alpha   90.00
_cell.angle_beta   90.00
_cell.angle_gamma   90.00
#
_symmetry.space_group_name_H-M   'P 1'
#
loop_
_entity.id
_entity.type
_entity.pdbx_description
1 polymer ?
#
loop_
_entity_poly.entity_id
_entity_poly.type
_entity_poly.pdbx_seq_one_letter_code
_entity_poly.pdbx_strand_id
1 'polypeptide(L)'
;MLDIRGTEYPIADSVMHISRLVGMLQLFMMAMIFFGDTMCGFMGIPTPDLVKNMQDNKFTAFFAVYFIGSTFQGILMNTGAFEIYKGNTLIWSTLQAGRLPKLNDIVAAFERQGVQFAF
;
A
#
# COMPACT_ATOMS: atom_id res chain seq x y z
N MET A 1 -31.94 -3.75 -13.01
CA MET A 1 -30.76 -4.65 -12.96
C MET A 1 -29.80 -4.06 -11.95
N LEU A 2 -29.31 -4.85 -10.98
CA LEU A 2 -28.39 -4.37 -9.94
C LEU A 2 -26.98 -4.34 -10.55
N ASP A 3 -26.34 -3.17 -10.62
CA ASP A 3 -24.95 -3.03 -11.09
C ASP A 3 -24.01 -3.09 -9.88
N ILE A 4 -23.07 -4.05 -9.89
CA ILE A 4 -22.10 -4.24 -8.81
C ILE A 4 -20.75 -3.78 -9.33
N ARG A 5 -20.21 -2.71 -8.74
CA ARG A 5 -18.89 -2.19 -9.09
C ARG A 5 -17.91 -2.43 -7.95
N GLY A 6 -16.84 -3.16 -8.25
CA GLY A 6 -15.68 -3.22 -7.38
C GLY A 6 -14.81 -2.00 -7.60
N THR A 7 -14.65 -1.16 -6.57
CA THR A 7 -13.73 -0.02 -6.59
C THR A 7 -12.73 -0.17 -5.45
N GLU A 8 -11.52 0.33 -5.66
CA GLU A 8 -10.53 0.42 -4.59
C GLU A 8 -10.96 1.47 -3.55
N TYR A 9 -10.68 1.20 -2.28
CA TYR A 9 -10.92 2.18 -1.22
C TYR A 9 -9.82 3.24 -1.27
N PRO A 10 -10.16 4.54 -1.24
CA PRO A 10 -9.17 5.61 -1.30
C PRO A 10 -8.25 5.57 -0.09
N ILE A 11 -6.94 5.70 -0.33
CA ILE A 11 -5.95 5.84 0.72
C ILE A 11 -5.92 7.31 1.15
N ALA A 12 -5.76 7.56 2.44
CA ALA A 12 -5.63 8.93 2.96
C ALA A 12 -4.42 9.65 2.33
N ASP A 13 -4.58 10.93 1.98
CA ASP A 13 -3.56 11.71 1.29
C ASP A 13 -2.20 11.71 2.03
N SER A 14 -2.22 11.80 3.35
CA SER A 14 -1.02 11.73 4.19
C SER A 14 -0.24 10.43 4.01
N VAL A 15 -0.95 9.30 3.97
CA VAL A 15 -0.36 7.97 3.75
C VAL A 15 0.14 7.83 2.32
N MET A 16 -0.57 8.39 1.35
CA MET A 16 -0.13 8.41 -0.06
C MET A 16 1.19 9.18 -0.23
N HIS A 17 1.36 10.32 0.44
CA HIS A 17 2.62 11.07 0.40
C HIS A 17 3.78 10.26 1.01
N ILE A 18 3.56 9.61 2.15
CA ILE A 18 4.57 8.75 2.80
C ILE A 18 4.93 7.58 1.89
N SER A 19 3.93 6.90 1.32
CA SER A 19 4.16 5.82 0.35
C SER A 19 5.01 6.29 -0.82
N ARG A 20 4.71 7.45 -1.43
CA ARG A 20 5.54 7.99 -2.52
C ARG A 20 6.99 8.22 -2.09
N LEU A 21 7.22 8.80 -0.91
CA LEU A 21 8.56 9.02 -0.36
C LEU A 21 9.33 7.71 -0.15
N VAL A 22 8.67 6.68 0.38
CA VAL A 22 9.28 5.34 0.55
C VAL A 22 9.69 4.77 -0.81
N GLY A 23 8.89 4.96 -1.86
CA GLY A 23 9.19 4.47 -3.21
C GLY A 23 10.38 5.19 -3.84
N MET A 24 10.44 6.52 -3.68
CA MET A 24 11.57 7.32 -4.11
C MET A 24 12.86 6.92 -3.39
N LEU A 25 12.79 6.69 -2.07
CA LEU A 25 13.93 6.25 -1.28
C LEU A 25 14.41 4.85 -1.70
N GLN A 26 13.48 3.92 -1.94
CA GLN A 26 13.80 2.59 -2.43
C GLN A 26 14.54 2.65 -3.78
N LEU A 27 14.05 3.45 -4.73
CA LEU A 27 14.70 3.66 -6.01
C LEU A 27 16.09 4.28 -5.85
N PHE A 28 16.22 5.27 -4.98
CA PHE A 28 17.51 5.90 -4.67
C PHE A 28 18.51 4.89 -4.09
N MET A 29 18.11 4.06 -3.12
CA MET A 29 18.95 3.00 -2.56
C MET A 29 19.35 1.98 -3.62
N MET A 30 18.44 1.60 -4.52
CA MET A 30 18.75 0.72 -5.65
C MET A 30 19.80 1.35 -6.58
N ALA A 31 19.72 2.64 -6.87
CA ALA A 31 20.75 3.33 -7.65
C ALA A 31 22.11 3.34 -6.94
N MET A 32 22.15 3.55 -5.61
CA MET A 32 23.37 3.54 -4.81
C MET A 32 24.08 2.17 -4.82
N ILE A 33 23.34 1.06 -4.90
CA ILE A 33 23.93 -0.29 -4.99
C ILE A 33 24.79 -0.45 -6.26
N PHE A 34 24.36 0.13 -7.37
CA PHE A 34 25.08 0.05 -8.64
C PHE A 34 26.11 1.17 -8.82
N PHE A 35 25.76 2.41 -8.47
CA PHE A 35 26.54 3.62 -8.80
C PHE A 35 27.13 4.35 -7.59
N GLY A 36 26.95 3.85 -6.37
CA GLY A 36 27.41 4.46 -5.13
C GLY A 36 28.87 4.93 -5.13
N ASP A 37 29.84 4.10 -5.52
CA ASP A 37 31.25 4.48 -5.59
C ASP A 37 31.52 5.66 -6.53
N THR A 38 30.91 5.64 -7.73
CA THR A 38 31.00 6.73 -8.69
C THR A 38 30.36 8.01 -8.17
N MET A 39 29.21 7.91 -7.50
CA MET A 39 28.50 9.05 -6.90
C MET A 39 29.30 9.66 -5.74
N CYS A 40 29.85 8.83 -4.85
CA CYS A 40 30.71 9.29 -3.75
C CYS A 40 32.00 9.94 -4.27
N GLY A 41 32.64 9.33 -5.28
CA GLY A 41 33.82 9.88 -5.94
C GLY A 41 33.56 11.21 -6.61
N PHE A 42 32.41 11.38 -7.29
CA PHE A 42 32.01 12.66 -7.89
C PHE A 42 31.79 13.76 -6.84
N MET A 43 31.28 13.40 -5.66
CA MET A 43 31.09 14.32 -4.54
C MET A 43 32.38 14.60 -3.75
N GLY A 44 33.50 13.92 -4.08
CA GLY A 44 34.77 14.06 -3.36
C GLY A 44 34.74 13.50 -1.93
N ILE A 45 33.76 12.65 -1.62
CA ILE A 45 33.62 12.02 -0.29
C ILE A 45 34.14 10.58 -0.34
N PRO A 46 34.79 10.09 0.73
CA PRO A 46 35.14 8.67 0.81
C PRO A 46 33.87 7.82 0.79
N THR A 47 33.87 6.73 0.02
CA THR A 47 32.75 5.77 0.03
C THR A 47 32.56 5.23 1.44
N PRO A 48 31.37 5.37 2.05
CA PRO A 48 31.06 4.77 3.35
C PRO A 48 31.11 3.24 3.28
N ASP A 49 31.53 2.60 4.38
CA ASP A 49 31.61 1.12 4.45
C ASP A 49 30.29 0.43 4.12
N LEU A 50 29.16 1.03 4.49
CA LEU A 50 27.83 0.51 4.13
C LEU A 50 27.63 0.43 2.61
N VAL A 51 28.01 1.49 1.88
CA VAL A 51 27.87 1.53 0.42
C VAL A 51 28.80 0.51 -0.22
N LYS A 52 30.03 0.41 0.28
CA LYS A 52 31.00 -0.59 -0.18
C LYS A 52 30.49 -2.03 0.03
N ASN A 53 29.96 -2.34 1.21
CA ASN A 53 29.39 -3.66 1.51
C ASN A 53 28.20 -4.01 0.60
N MET A 54 27.36 -3.02 0.27
CA MET A 54 26.26 -3.17 -0.68
C MET A 54 26.78 -3.38 -2.11
N GLN A 55 27.86 -2.72 -2.49
CA GLN A 55 28.51 -2.86 -3.80
C GLN A 55 29.23 -4.21 -3.97
N ASP A 56 29.82 -4.74 -2.90
CA ASP A 56 30.47 -6.06 -2.92
C ASP A 56 29.42 -7.18 -3.09
N ASN A 57 28.19 -6.96 -2.62
CA ASN A 57 27.10 -7.94 -2.65
C ASN A 57 25.84 -7.40 -3.35
N LYS A 58 26.00 -6.89 -4.58
CA LYS A 58 24.94 -6.15 -5.31
C LYS A 58 23.62 -6.90 -5.41
N PHE A 59 23.63 -8.18 -5.76
CA PHE A 59 22.41 -8.98 -5.90
C PHE A 59 21.66 -9.13 -4.58
N THR A 60 22.37 -9.49 -3.50
CA THR A 60 21.77 -9.64 -2.17
C THR A 60 21.22 -8.30 -1.67
N ALA A 61 21.99 -7.23 -1.81
CA ALA A 61 21.57 -5.88 -1.42
C ALA A 61 20.35 -5.41 -2.22
N PHE A 62 20.34 -5.67 -3.53
CA PHE A 62 19.23 -5.32 -4.42
C PHE A 62 17.93 -6.00 -3.99
N PHE A 63 17.95 -7.32 -3.82
CA PHE A 63 16.76 -8.05 -3.38
C PHE A 63 16.32 -7.63 -1.98
N ALA A 64 17.26 -7.42 -1.05
CA ALA A 64 16.92 -6.94 0.29
C ALA A 64 16.20 -5.59 0.25
N VAL A 65 16.76 -4.59 -0.45
CA VAL A 65 16.14 -3.26 -0.60
C VAL A 65 14.79 -3.37 -1.32
N TYR A 66 14.71 -4.17 -2.38
CA TYR A 66 13.48 -4.35 -3.14
C TYR A 66 12.37 -4.97 -2.29
N PHE A 67 12.65 -6.07 -1.59
CA PHE A 67 11.65 -6.74 -0.76
C PHE A 67 11.23 -5.86 0.41
N ILE A 68 12.18 -5.27 1.14
CA ILE A 68 11.88 -4.40 2.28
C ILE A 68 11.02 -3.21 1.83
N GLY A 69 11.45 -2.50 0.78
CA GLY A 69 10.70 -1.37 0.24
C GLY A 69 9.29 -1.77 -0.21
N SER A 70 9.17 -2.87 -0.96
CA SER A 70 7.88 -3.38 -1.42
C SER A 70 6.96 -3.81 -0.27
N THR A 71 7.52 -4.37 0.82
CA THR A 71 6.75 -4.70 2.03
C THR A 71 6.23 -3.44 2.71
N PHE A 72 7.05 -2.42 2.90
CA PHE A 72 6.60 -1.14 3.47
C PHE A 72 5.54 -0.47 2.60
N GLN A 73 5.68 -0.51 1.27
CA GLN A 73 4.64 -0.04 0.36
C GLN A 73 3.34 -0.80 0.55
N GLY A 74 3.40 -2.13 0.60
CA GLY A 74 2.23 -2.97 0.83
C GLY A 74 1.52 -2.66 2.14
N ILE A 75 2.27 -2.39 3.22
CA ILE A 75 1.70 -2.00 4.52
C ILE A 75 1.01 -0.65 4.43
N LEU A 76 1.62 0.35 3.78
CA LEU A 76 1.06 1.70 3.67
C LEU A 76 -0.18 1.76 2.76
N MET A 77 -0.19 0.99 1.67
CA MET A 77 -1.32 0.96 0.74
C MET A 77 -2.48 0.09 1.25
N ASN A 78 -2.25 -0.78 2.24
CA ASN A 78 -3.30 -1.63 2.79
C ASN A 78 -4.16 -0.87 3.81
N THR A 79 -5.35 -0.47 3.39
CA THR A 79 -6.30 0.26 4.24
C THR A 79 -7.16 -0.65 5.13
N GLY A 80 -7.20 -1.96 4.86
CA GLY A 80 -8.09 -2.91 5.55
C GLY A 80 -9.58 -2.60 5.39
N ALA A 81 -9.95 -1.69 4.48
CA ALA A 81 -11.31 -1.23 4.32
C ALA A 81 -12.13 -2.18 3.45
N PHE A 82 -13.36 -2.44 3.88
CA PHE A 82 -14.39 -3.06 3.07
C PHE A 82 -15.68 -2.29 3.27
N GLU A 83 -16.16 -1.66 2.20
CA GLU A 83 -17.32 -0.77 2.26
C GLU A 83 -18.35 -1.13 1.19
N ILE A 84 -19.62 -1.10 1.58
CA ILE A 84 -20.75 -1.39 0.70
C ILE A 84 -21.59 -0.12 0.56
N TYR A 85 -21.85 0.27 -0.67
CA TYR A 85 -22.63 1.45 -1.02
C TYR A 85 -23.87 1.06 -1.85
N LYS A 86 -24.99 1.75 -1.62
CA LYS A 86 -26.15 1.77 -2.52
C LYS A 86 -26.32 3.18 -3.05
N GLY A 87 -25.93 3.39 -4.31
CA GLY A 87 -25.77 4.74 -4.87
C GLY A 87 -24.73 5.51 -4.05
N ASN A 88 -25.13 6.61 -3.42
CA ASN A 88 -24.26 7.44 -2.57
C ASN A 88 -24.42 7.18 -1.07
N THR A 89 -25.20 6.19 -0.66
CA THR A 89 -25.41 5.87 0.76
C THR A 89 -24.51 4.73 1.19
N LEU A 90 -23.69 4.97 2.22
CA LEU A 90 -22.90 3.93 2.89
C LEU A 90 -23.83 3.02 3.69
N ILE A 91 -23.80 1.72 3.37
CA ILE A 91 -24.60 0.69 4.02
C ILE A 91 -23.77 -0.06 5.07
N TRP A 92 -22.48 -0.28 4.77
CA TRP A 92 -21.56 -0.99 5.66
C TRP A 92 -20.15 -0.45 5.52
N SER A 93 -19.42 -0.34 6.63
CA SER A 93 -17.98 -0.08 6.65
C SER A 93 -17.29 -0.96 7.69
N THR A 94 -16.33 -1.77 7.25
CA THR A 94 -15.50 -2.60 8.14
C THR A 94 -14.62 -1.77 9.06
N LEU A 95 -14.23 -0.56 8.65
CA LEU A 95 -13.47 0.35 9.49
C LEU A 95 -14.28 0.80 10.71
N GLN A 96 -15.59 1.06 10.52
CA GLN A 96 -16.49 1.46 11.60
C GLN A 96 -16.91 0.27 12.48
N ALA A 97 -17.18 -0.88 11.86
CA ALA A 97 -17.64 -2.07 12.57
C ALA A 97 -16.52 -2.84 13.30
N GLY A 98 -15.24 -2.61 12.93
CA GLY A 98 -14.09 -3.35 13.46
C GLY A 98 -14.05 -4.83 13.06
N ARG A 99 -14.89 -5.24 12.11
CA ARG A 99 -15.00 -6.62 11.63
C ARG A 99 -15.53 -6.68 10.20
N LEU A 100 -15.32 -7.81 9.55
CA LEU A 100 -15.94 -8.10 8.26
C LEU A 100 -17.47 -8.29 8.41
N PRO A 101 -18.25 -7.94 7.36
CA PRO A 101 -19.69 -8.13 7.38
C PRO A 101 -20.04 -9.63 7.38
N LYS A 102 -21.00 -10.02 8.22
CA LYS A 102 -21.64 -11.32 8.11
C LYS A 102 -22.84 -11.21 7.17
N LEU A 103 -23.29 -12.34 6.63
CA LEU A 103 -24.45 -12.36 5.73
C LEU A 103 -25.67 -11.66 6.34
N ASN A 104 -25.95 -11.90 7.62
CA ASN A 104 -27.06 -11.26 8.33
C ASN A 104 -26.94 -9.73 8.41
N ASP A 105 -25.72 -9.20 8.54
CA ASP A 105 -25.51 -7.75 8.55
C ASP A 105 -25.83 -7.14 7.19
N ILE A 106 -25.40 -7.84 6.12
CA ILE A 106 -25.66 -7.43 4.74
C ILE A 106 -27.17 -7.42 4.49
N VAL A 107 -27.86 -8.53 4.78
CA VAL A 107 -29.31 -8.67 4.61
C VAL A 107 -30.04 -7.57 5.37
N ALA A 108 -29.76 -7.40 6.67
CA ALA A 108 -30.40 -6.37 7.48
C ALA A 108 -30.14 -4.94 6.96
N ALA A 109 -28.95 -4.67 6.43
CA ALA A 109 -28.61 -3.35 5.92
C ALA A 109 -29.28 -3.06 4.56
N PHE A 110 -29.55 -4.09 3.75
CA PHE A 110 -30.38 -3.98 2.54
C PHE A 110 -31.88 -3.89 2.85
N GLU A 111 -32.38 -4.61 3.87
CA GLU A 111 -33.78 -4.52 4.33
C GLU A 111 -34.11 -3.12 4.87
N ARG A 112 -33.20 -2.50 5.64
CA ARG A 112 -33.32 -1.10 6.08
C ARG A 112 -33.43 -0.11 4.90
N GLN A 113 -32.94 -0.52 3.74
CA GLN A 113 -32.97 0.26 2.50
C GLN A 113 -34.17 -0.12 1.60
N GLY A 114 -35.15 -0.86 2.13
CA GLY A 114 -36.40 -1.24 1.45
C GLY A 114 -36.24 -2.35 0.42
N VAL A 115 -35.11 -3.07 0.42
CA VAL A 115 -34.89 -4.22 -0.48
C VAL A 115 -35.45 -5.46 0.19
N GLN A 116 -36.53 -6.01 -0.34
CA GLN A 116 -37.05 -7.31 0.10
C GLN A 116 -36.35 -8.43 -0.66
N PHE A 117 -35.74 -9.35 0.09
CA PHE A 117 -35.22 -10.59 -0.46
C PHE A 117 -36.37 -11.58 -0.56
N ALA A 118 -36.77 -11.93 -1.78
CA ALA A 118 -37.64 -13.08 -2.01
C ALA A 118 -36.78 -14.33 -1.85
N PHE A 119 -36.97 -15.06 -0.76
CA PHE A 119 -36.39 -16.39 -0.56
C PHE A 119 -37.32 -17.46 -1.12
#